data_AF-A0A355GSX7-F1
#
_entry.id   AF-A0A355GSX7-F1
#
_cell.length_a   1.000
_cell.length_b   1.000
_cell.length_c   1.000
_cell.angle_alpha   90.00
_cell.angle_beta   90.00
_cell.angle_gamma   90.00
#
_symmetry.space_group_name_H-M   'P 1'
#
loop_
_entity.id
_entity.type
_entity.pdbx_description
1 polymer ?
#
loop_
_entity_poly.entity_id
_entity_poly.type
_entity_poly.pdbx_seq_one_letter_code
_entity_poly.pdbx_strand_id
1 'polypeptide(L)'
;MLDQLLVKYLGLQLSEVKEKLAFVEKYQAGAEGYGNTNDVEEGYFDPDAEDRIYEFPSRPVKNLETLRKSVEGQYFSAPKVKYERREQRIRISYDKEKKRSYLEAMYVCEDNRTLYICQMCKKPWPFFEAVQIEKGPKLELWQMHMLLCPICAEHYRELRNDSSKITDFISKLCEADENQDEPVCVSIGLKTINFTATHIAEIREIKRLNALSKVNDETKTTSHE
;
A
#
# COMPACT_ATOMS: atom_id res chain seq x y z
N MET A 1 24.53 -19.78 2.80
CA MET A 1 23.42 -20.77 2.75
C MET A 1 22.06 -20.11 2.80
N LEU A 2 21.86 -19.10 3.65
CA LEU A 2 20.60 -18.35 3.75
C LEU A 2 20.23 -17.62 2.43
N ASP A 3 21.20 -17.00 1.77
CA ASP A 3 20.99 -16.25 0.52
C ASP A 3 20.43 -17.13 -0.62
N GLN A 4 20.92 -18.38 -0.74
CA GLN A 4 20.43 -19.31 -1.77
C GLN A 4 18.99 -19.77 -1.49
N LEU A 5 18.61 -19.86 -0.21
CA LEU A 5 17.24 -20.15 0.20
C LEU A 5 16.30 -18.98 -0.14
N LEU A 6 16.76 -17.75 0.11
CA LEU A 6 16.04 -16.51 -0.19
C LEU A 6 15.90 -16.26 -1.70
N VAL A 7 16.92 -16.56 -2.50
CA VAL A 7 16.85 -16.56 -3.98
C VAL A 7 15.72 -17.46 -4.46
N LYS A 8 15.66 -18.68 -3.95
CA LYS A 8 14.63 -19.65 -4.33
C LYS A 8 13.22 -19.23 -3.87
N TYR A 9 13.12 -18.59 -2.70
CA TYR A 9 11.84 -18.20 -2.10
C TYR A 9 11.27 -16.90 -2.68
N LEU A 10 12.14 -15.93 -2.98
CA LEU A 10 11.77 -14.61 -3.50
C LEU A 10 11.77 -14.56 -5.03
N GLY A 11 12.34 -15.56 -5.71
CA GLY A 11 12.46 -15.58 -7.17
C GLY A 11 13.41 -14.52 -7.74
N LEU A 12 14.31 -14.00 -6.91
CA LEU A 12 15.25 -12.93 -7.23
C LEU A 12 16.63 -13.48 -7.59
N GLN A 13 17.42 -12.73 -8.36
CA GLN A 13 18.82 -13.05 -8.57
C GLN A 13 19.62 -12.90 -7.26
N LEU A 14 20.70 -13.68 -7.11
CA LEU A 14 21.52 -13.67 -5.89
C LEU A 14 22.09 -12.28 -5.57
N SER A 15 22.37 -11.46 -6.60
CA SER A 15 22.79 -10.07 -6.45
C SER A 15 21.71 -9.19 -5.80
N GLU A 16 20.45 -9.35 -6.22
CA GLU A 16 19.31 -8.59 -5.69
C GLU A 16 18.98 -8.99 -4.25
N VAL A 17 19.13 -10.29 -3.93
CA VAL A 17 18.97 -10.79 -2.55
C VAL A 17 20.03 -10.20 -1.64
N LYS A 18 21.29 -10.16 -2.09
CA LYS A 18 22.38 -9.55 -1.32
C LYS A 18 22.19 -8.05 -1.13
N GLU A 19 21.72 -7.34 -2.15
CA GLU A 19 21.42 -5.91 -2.05
C GLU A 19 20.28 -5.63 -1.06
N LYS A 20 19.20 -6.43 -1.10
CA LYS A 20 18.07 -6.31 -0.16
C LYS A 20 18.47 -6.66 1.28
N LEU A 21 19.32 -7.68 1.48
CA LEU A 21 19.84 -8.04 2.81
C LEU A 21 20.75 -6.95 3.36
N ALA A 22 21.70 -6.46 2.56
CA ALA A 22 22.58 -5.37 2.95
C ALA A 22 21.81 -4.09 3.31
N PHE A 23 20.71 -3.79 2.60
CA PHE A 23 19.82 -2.68 2.95
C PHE A 23 19.11 -2.91 4.30
N VAL A 24 18.62 -4.13 4.57
CA VAL A 24 17.94 -4.45 5.84
C VAL A 24 18.89 -4.39 7.03
N GLU A 25 20.09 -4.96 6.91
CA GLU A 25 21.13 -4.91 7.95
C GLU A 25 21.51 -3.46 8.28
N LYS A 26 21.62 -2.61 7.24
CA LYS A 26 21.86 -1.17 7.38
C LYS A 26 20.71 -0.42 8.08
N TYR A 27 19.46 -0.84 7.88
CA TYR A 27 18.29 -0.17 8.46
C TYR A 27 17.97 -0.63 9.90
N GLN A 28 18.31 -1.87 10.26
CA GLN A 28 18.14 -2.38 11.64
C GLN A 28 19.15 -1.74 12.61
N ALA A 29 20.36 -1.41 12.15
CA ALA A 29 21.37 -0.71 12.94
C ALA A 29 20.94 0.72 13.36
N GLY A 30 19.99 1.35 12.65
CA GLY A 30 19.49 2.70 12.97
C GLY A 30 18.30 2.76 13.93
N ALA A 31 17.77 1.62 14.39
CA ALA A 31 16.57 1.57 15.23
C ALA A 31 16.84 1.42 16.74
N GLU A 32 18.10 1.21 17.16
CA GLU A 32 18.48 1.01 18.56
C GLU A 32 19.24 2.22 19.11
N GLY A 33 18.51 3.31 19.36
CA GLY A 33 18.98 4.35 20.26
C GLY A 33 18.43 4.11 21.67
N TYR A 34 19.15 3.36 22.51
CA TYR A 34 19.33 3.58 23.97
C TYR A 34 20.16 2.44 24.60
N GLY A 35 21.43 2.72 24.94
CA GLY A 35 22.18 1.98 25.97
C GLY A 35 23.58 1.47 25.58
N ASN A 36 24.62 2.11 26.15
CA ASN A 36 26.03 1.68 26.30
C ASN A 36 26.23 0.15 26.43
N THR A 37 27.30 -0.50 25.94
CA THR A 37 28.74 -0.24 26.11
C THR A 37 29.58 -0.99 25.06
N ASN A 38 30.68 -0.37 24.62
CA ASN A 38 31.97 -0.95 24.24
C ASN A 38 31.97 -2.28 23.46
N ASP A 39 31.99 -2.20 22.13
CA ASP A 39 32.87 -2.99 21.26
C ASP A 39 32.99 -2.24 19.93
N VAL A 40 34.19 -1.71 19.67
CA VAL A 40 34.51 -1.01 18.42
C VAL A 40 34.80 -2.07 17.36
N GLU A 41 33.76 -2.64 16.76
CA GLU A 41 33.89 -3.08 15.37
C GLU A 41 33.64 -1.86 14.49
N GLU A 42 34.68 -1.51 13.75
CA GLU A 42 34.79 -0.35 12.87
C GLU A 42 33.74 -0.48 11.73
N GLY A 43 32.51 -0.13 12.06
CA GLY A 43 31.42 0.03 11.11
C GLY A 43 31.84 1.08 10.10
N TYR A 44 31.96 0.68 8.84
CA TYR A 44 32.27 1.57 7.73
C TYR A 44 31.19 2.66 7.68
N PHE A 45 31.50 3.83 8.23
CA PHE A 45 30.68 5.02 8.09
C PHE A 45 30.77 5.44 6.63
N ASP A 46 29.77 5.04 5.84
CA ASP A 46 29.57 5.50 4.47
C ASP A 46 28.84 6.85 4.51
N PRO A 47 29.53 7.99 4.30
CA PRO A 47 28.91 9.31 4.40
C PRO A 47 27.86 9.56 3.31
N ASP A 48 27.86 8.75 2.23
CA ASP A 48 26.94 8.88 1.09
C ASP A 48 25.67 8.01 1.24
N ALA A 49 25.59 7.23 2.32
CA ALA A 49 24.49 6.35 2.64
C ALA A 49 23.19 7.06 2.99
N GLU A 50 23.29 8.23 3.62
CA GLU A 50 22.17 8.91 4.27
C GLU A 50 21.46 9.94 3.36
N ASP A 51 22.06 10.27 2.21
CA ASP A 51 21.62 11.41 1.39
C ASP A 51 21.06 11.06 0.00
N ARG A 52 20.81 9.77 -0.30
CA ARG A 52 20.03 9.44 -1.50
C ARG A 52 18.57 9.81 -1.29
N ILE A 53 18.21 11.00 -1.76
CA ILE A 53 16.82 11.46 -1.87
C ILE A 53 16.16 10.65 -2.98
N TYR A 54 15.30 9.70 -2.60
CA TYR A 54 14.46 9.01 -3.56
C TYR A 54 13.19 9.83 -3.80
N GLU A 55 12.87 10.07 -5.06
CA GLU A 55 11.66 10.78 -5.43
C GLU A 55 10.42 9.89 -5.28
N PHE A 56 9.30 10.51 -4.91
CA PHE A 56 8.03 9.80 -4.86
C PHE A 56 7.58 9.46 -6.29
N PRO A 57 7.11 8.23 -6.58
CA PRO A 57 6.80 7.83 -7.94
C PRO A 57 5.67 8.68 -8.53
N SER A 58 5.85 9.15 -9.76
CA SER A 58 4.84 9.90 -10.48
C SER A 58 4.05 8.99 -11.43
N ARG A 59 2.71 8.99 -11.33
CA ARG A 59 1.80 8.18 -12.16
C ARG A 59 0.56 9.02 -12.53
N PRO A 60 0.70 9.99 -13.46
CA PRO A 60 -0.41 10.84 -13.86
C PRO A 60 -1.48 10.07 -14.64
N VAL A 61 -2.73 10.52 -14.52
CA VAL A 61 -3.86 9.94 -15.25
C VAL A 61 -3.79 10.33 -16.73
N LYS A 62 -3.43 9.39 -17.61
CA LYS A 62 -3.36 9.66 -19.06
C LYS A 62 -4.73 9.80 -19.73
N ASN A 63 -5.65 8.89 -19.40
CA ASN A 63 -7.01 8.88 -19.95
C ASN A 63 -7.99 8.40 -18.87
N LEU A 64 -8.80 9.32 -18.38
CA LEU A 64 -9.75 9.07 -17.29
C LEU A 64 -10.86 8.10 -17.70
N GLU A 65 -11.33 8.16 -18.94
CA GLU A 65 -12.41 7.28 -19.42
C GLU A 65 -11.94 5.82 -19.51
N THR A 66 -10.74 5.59 -20.04
CA THR A 66 -10.15 4.25 -20.11
C THR A 66 -9.88 3.71 -18.71
N LEU A 67 -9.40 4.55 -17.79
CA LEU A 67 -9.20 4.18 -16.38
C LEU A 67 -10.52 3.75 -15.75
N ARG A 68 -11.59 4.55 -15.92
CA ARG A 68 -12.93 4.22 -15.41
C ARG A 68 -13.44 2.89 -15.95
N LYS A 69 -13.39 2.68 -17.26
CA LYS A 69 -13.79 1.40 -17.89
C LYS A 69 -13.00 0.21 -17.35
N SER A 70 -11.69 0.37 -17.13
CA SER A 70 -10.84 -0.67 -16.55
C SER A 70 -11.25 -0.99 -15.10
N VAL A 71 -11.45 0.04 -14.28
CA VAL A 71 -11.88 -0.11 -12.88
C VAL A 71 -13.28 -0.72 -12.79
N GLU A 72 -14.22 -0.30 -13.64
CA GLU A 72 -15.56 -0.88 -13.73
C GLU A 72 -15.50 -2.38 -14.07
N GLY A 73 -14.74 -2.76 -15.09
CA GLY A 73 -14.57 -4.17 -15.46
C GLY A 73 -14.01 -5.01 -14.31
N GLN A 74 -13.03 -4.46 -13.57
CA GLN A 74 -12.48 -5.11 -12.38
C GLN A 74 -13.48 -5.17 -11.23
N TYR A 75 -14.25 -4.10 -11.00
CA TYR A 75 -15.27 -4.01 -9.96
C TYR A 75 -16.35 -5.08 -10.14
N PHE A 76 -16.90 -5.23 -11.35
CA PHE A 76 -17.94 -6.22 -11.63
C PHE A 76 -17.42 -7.66 -11.62
N SER A 77 -16.12 -7.85 -11.91
CA SER A 77 -15.48 -9.18 -11.90
C SER A 77 -14.90 -9.56 -10.54
N ALA A 78 -14.81 -8.61 -9.60
CA ALA A 78 -14.15 -8.83 -8.32
C ALA A 78 -14.93 -9.82 -7.44
N PRO A 79 -14.25 -10.80 -6.81
CA PRO A 79 -14.92 -11.70 -5.88
C PRO A 79 -15.41 -10.93 -4.66
N LYS A 80 -16.63 -11.27 -4.21
CA LYS A 80 -17.13 -10.82 -2.90
C LYS A 80 -16.24 -11.37 -1.80
N VAL A 81 -16.01 -10.57 -0.76
CA VAL A 81 -15.24 -10.99 0.40
C VAL A 81 -15.97 -12.10 1.15
N LYS A 82 -15.36 -13.27 1.22
CA LYS A 82 -15.91 -14.46 1.90
C LYS A 82 -15.03 -14.86 3.07
N TYR A 83 -15.68 -15.12 4.20
CA TYR A 83 -15.05 -15.66 5.40
C TYR A 83 -15.47 -17.10 5.62
N GLU A 84 -14.51 -17.99 5.83
CA GLU A 84 -14.77 -19.33 6.35
C GLU A 84 -14.56 -19.31 7.87
N ARG A 85 -15.47 -19.95 8.61
CA ARG A 85 -15.29 -20.18 10.06
C ARG A 85 -14.54 -21.48 10.25
N ARG A 86 -13.30 -21.39 10.74
CA ARG A 86 -12.57 -22.49 11.38
C ARG A 86 -12.39 -22.14 12.86
N GLU A 87 -11.30 -22.55 13.50
CA GLU A 87 -10.93 -22.08 14.86
C GLU A 87 -10.72 -20.55 14.91
N GLN A 88 -10.43 -19.93 13.76
CA GLN A 88 -10.44 -18.48 13.56
C GLN A 88 -11.21 -18.14 12.27
N ARG A 89 -11.70 -16.89 12.16
CA ARG A 89 -12.32 -16.38 10.92
C ARG A 89 -11.23 -16.07 9.89
N ILE A 90 -11.16 -16.82 8.80
CA ILE A 90 -10.15 -16.65 7.74
C ILE A 90 -10.82 -16.15 6.46
N ARG A 91 -10.24 -15.10 5.83
CA ARG A 91 -10.67 -14.57 4.53
C ARG A 91 -10.07 -15.42 3.41
N ILE A 92 -10.91 -16.14 2.67
CA ILE A 92 -10.48 -17.14 1.66
C ILE A 92 -10.51 -16.60 0.22
N SER A 93 -11.21 -15.50 -0.03
CA SER A 93 -11.32 -14.83 -1.34
C SER A 93 -10.06 -14.03 -1.73
N TYR A 94 -8.98 -14.17 -0.97
CA TYR A 94 -7.89 -13.21 -0.91
C TYR A 94 -6.75 -13.56 -1.87
N ASP A 95 -6.65 -12.85 -3.01
CA ASP A 95 -5.54 -12.97 -3.95
C ASP A 95 -4.34 -12.12 -3.49
N LYS A 96 -3.32 -12.77 -2.94
CA LYS A 96 -2.16 -12.08 -2.36
C LYS A 96 -1.18 -11.54 -3.42
N GLU A 97 -1.11 -12.16 -4.58
CA GLU A 97 -0.09 -11.85 -5.59
C GLU A 97 -0.51 -10.62 -6.38
N LYS A 98 -1.75 -10.58 -6.89
CA LYS A 98 -2.22 -9.45 -7.71
C LYS A 98 -2.14 -8.11 -7.01
N LYS A 99 -2.50 -8.05 -5.72
CA LYS A 99 -2.39 -6.82 -4.93
C LYS A 99 -0.93 -6.37 -4.78
N ARG A 100 0.01 -7.31 -4.63
CA ARG A 100 1.42 -7.00 -4.45
C ARG A 100 2.00 -6.49 -5.76
N SER A 101 1.74 -7.19 -6.86
CA SER A 101 2.20 -6.76 -8.19
C SER A 101 1.65 -5.39 -8.58
N TYR A 102 0.38 -5.09 -8.29
CA TYR A 102 -0.20 -3.76 -8.51
C TYR A 102 0.53 -2.67 -7.70
N LEU A 103 0.71 -2.88 -6.39
CA LEU A 103 1.38 -1.91 -5.52
C LEU A 103 2.88 -1.75 -5.85
N GLU A 104 3.56 -2.84 -6.19
CA GLU A 104 4.95 -2.83 -6.64
C GLU A 104 5.10 -1.97 -7.90
N ALA A 105 4.27 -2.19 -8.92
CA ALA A 105 4.31 -1.38 -10.13
C ALA A 105 3.97 0.11 -9.87
N MET A 106 3.06 0.38 -8.92
CA MET A 106 2.64 1.74 -8.60
C MET A 106 3.72 2.52 -7.84
N TYR A 107 4.42 1.88 -6.91
CA TYR A 107 5.27 2.54 -5.91
C TYR A 107 6.75 2.13 -5.93
N VAL A 108 7.19 1.42 -6.97
CA VAL A 108 8.61 1.16 -7.22
C VAL A 108 9.38 2.47 -7.40
N CYS A 109 10.59 2.54 -6.85
CA CYS A 109 11.48 3.69 -7.05
C CYS A 109 12.00 3.68 -8.49
N GLU A 110 12.01 4.84 -9.16
CA GLU A 110 12.55 4.94 -10.53
C GLU A 110 14.05 4.64 -10.58
N ASP A 111 14.80 5.10 -9.57
CA ASP A 111 16.26 4.92 -9.49
C ASP A 111 16.68 3.51 -9.10
N ASN A 112 15.83 2.77 -8.35
CA ASN A 112 16.13 1.41 -7.93
C ASN A 112 14.85 0.55 -7.88
N ARG A 113 14.72 -0.35 -8.84
CA ARG A 113 13.56 -1.24 -8.98
C ARG A 113 13.39 -2.26 -7.86
N THR A 114 14.40 -2.44 -7.01
CA THR A 114 14.33 -3.33 -5.85
C THR A 114 13.75 -2.64 -4.60
N LEU A 115 13.59 -1.32 -4.64
CA LEU A 115 13.08 -0.51 -3.54
C LEU A 115 11.69 0.04 -3.87
N TYR A 116 10.88 0.20 -2.83
CA TYR A 116 9.51 0.72 -2.93
C TYR A 116 9.31 1.88 -1.95
N ILE A 117 8.64 2.94 -2.40
CA ILE A 117 8.39 4.12 -1.58
C ILE A 117 7.16 3.90 -0.69
N CYS A 118 7.37 3.94 0.62
CA CYS A 118 6.28 3.86 1.60
C CYS A 118 5.36 5.09 1.47
N GLN A 119 4.06 4.85 1.32
CA GLN A 119 3.07 5.93 1.13
C GLN A 119 2.92 6.86 2.34
N MET A 120 3.28 6.44 3.55
CA MET A 120 3.16 7.27 4.75
C MET A 120 4.45 8.05 5.05
N CYS A 121 5.61 7.39 5.09
CA CYS A 121 6.87 8.04 5.45
C CYS A 121 7.71 8.53 4.27
N LYS A 122 7.32 8.21 3.02
CA LYS A 122 8.02 8.54 1.77
C LYS A 122 9.47 8.04 1.68
N LYS A 123 9.88 7.14 2.58
CA LYS A 123 11.20 6.51 2.53
C LYS A 123 11.16 5.25 1.67
N PRO A 124 12.26 4.90 0.98
CA PRO A 124 12.39 3.63 0.26
C PRO A 124 12.52 2.46 1.23
N TRP A 125 11.90 1.34 0.90
CA TRP A 125 12.02 0.08 1.63
C TRP A 125 12.09 -1.11 0.67
N PRO A 126 12.93 -2.13 0.95
CA PRO A 126 13.01 -3.36 0.15
C PRO A 126 11.84 -4.31 0.41
N PHE A 127 11.18 -4.14 1.56
CA PHE A 127 10.04 -4.93 2.02
C PHE A 127 8.88 -4.02 2.41
N PHE A 128 7.66 -4.45 2.09
CA PHE A 128 6.45 -3.70 2.38
C PHE A 128 5.27 -4.62 2.71
N GLU A 129 4.29 -4.03 3.38
CA GLU A 129 3.01 -4.62 3.66
C GLU A 129 1.92 -3.97 2.79
N ALA A 130 1.11 -4.81 2.13
CA ALA A 130 -0.07 -4.37 1.40
C ALA A 130 -1.23 -4.23 2.39
N VAL A 131 -1.50 -3.00 2.83
CA VAL A 131 -2.46 -2.70 3.90
C VAL A 131 -3.78 -2.20 3.33
N GLN A 132 -4.87 -2.92 3.59
CA GLN A 132 -6.22 -2.53 3.17
C GLN A 132 -6.61 -1.17 3.79
N ILE A 133 -7.17 -0.27 2.97
CA ILE A 133 -7.65 1.04 3.41
C ILE A 133 -8.79 0.89 4.43
N GLU A 134 -9.87 0.21 4.05
CA GLU A 134 -11.06 0.05 4.90
C GLU A 134 -11.05 -1.23 5.74
N LYS A 135 -11.72 -1.19 6.90
CA LYS A 135 -11.76 -2.32 7.84
C LYS A 135 -12.63 -3.50 7.35
N GLY A 136 -13.62 -3.24 6.50
CA GLY A 136 -14.60 -4.23 6.05
C GLY A 136 -14.94 -4.09 4.58
N PRO A 137 -14.02 -4.43 3.66
CA PRO A 137 -14.29 -4.36 2.24
C PRO A 137 -15.37 -5.36 1.82
N LYS A 138 -16.20 -4.95 0.85
CA LYS A 138 -17.22 -5.83 0.24
C LYS A 138 -16.65 -6.67 -0.89
N LEU A 139 -15.68 -6.12 -1.63
CA LEU A 139 -15.06 -6.73 -2.80
C LEU A 139 -13.54 -6.81 -2.62
N GLU A 140 -12.94 -7.79 -3.27
CA GLU A 140 -11.48 -7.97 -3.34
C GLU A 140 -10.90 -7.09 -4.45
N LEU A 141 -10.61 -5.84 -4.12
CA LEU A 141 -10.03 -4.86 -5.05
C LEU A 141 -8.62 -4.49 -4.60
N TRP A 142 -7.64 -4.66 -5.50
CA TRP A 142 -6.23 -4.39 -5.17
C TRP A 142 -5.95 -2.91 -4.98
N GLN A 143 -6.67 -2.02 -5.70
CA GLN A 143 -6.58 -0.56 -5.53
C GLN A 143 -7.07 -0.07 -4.16
N MET A 144 -7.74 -0.92 -3.39
CA MET A 144 -8.17 -0.59 -2.03
C MET A 144 -7.11 -0.93 -0.97
N HIS A 145 -5.84 -1.04 -1.37
CA HIS A 145 -4.69 -1.32 -0.52
C HIS A 145 -3.61 -0.25 -0.68
N MET A 146 -2.75 -0.12 0.31
CA MET A 146 -1.59 0.77 0.31
C MET A 146 -0.29 0.00 0.51
N LEU A 147 0.79 0.53 -0.05
CA LEU A 147 2.16 0.08 0.19
C LEU A 147 2.74 0.84 1.38
N LEU A 148 2.87 0.16 2.52
CA LEU A 148 3.46 0.72 3.74
C LEU A 148 4.65 -0.12 4.20
N CYS A 149 5.67 0.53 4.76
CA CYS A 149 6.70 -0.20 5.51
C CYS A 149 6.09 -0.79 6.79
N PRO A 150 6.71 -1.82 7.41
CA PRO A 150 6.13 -2.51 8.57
C PRO A 150 5.75 -1.58 9.73
N ILE A 151 6.57 -0.55 9.98
CA ILE A 151 6.33 0.44 11.03
C ILE A 151 5.09 1.30 10.72
N CYS A 152 4.99 1.81 9.49
CA CYS A 152 3.84 2.62 9.08
C CYS A 152 2.56 1.78 8.94
N ALA A 153 2.70 0.51 8.57
CA ALA A 153 1.59 -0.43 8.50
C ALA A 153 0.94 -0.61 9.87
N GLU A 154 1.74 -0.77 10.93
CA GLU A 154 1.21 -0.91 12.28
C GLU A 154 0.51 0.36 12.76
N HIS A 155 1.16 1.52 12.62
CA HIS A 155 0.52 2.81 12.95
C HIS A 155 -0.78 3.04 12.16
N TYR A 156 -0.82 2.64 10.89
CA TYR A 156 -2.05 2.77 10.11
C TYR A 156 -3.16 1.85 10.61
N ARG A 157 -2.85 0.61 11.05
CA ARG A 157 -3.86 -0.30 11.61
C ARG A 157 -4.51 0.28 12.86
N GLU A 158 -3.73 0.94 13.72
CA GLU A 158 -4.25 1.65 14.89
C GLU A 158 -5.20 2.78 14.48
N LEU A 159 -4.78 3.63 13.53
CA LEU A 159 -5.62 4.72 13.00
C LEU A 159 -6.90 4.19 12.35
N ARG A 160 -6.82 3.08 11.60
CA ARG A 160 -7.96 2.43 10.93
C ARG A 160 -8.96 1.81 11.92
N ASN A 161 -8.52 1.48 13.13
CA ASN A 161 -9.41 0.95 14.16
C ASN A 161 -10.31 2.02 14.79
N ASP A 162 -9.97 3.30 14.65
CA ASP A 162 -10.80 4.43 15.01
C ASP A 162 -11.80 4.75 13.89
N SER A 163 -13.09 4.53 14.17
CA SER A 163 -14.18 4.70 13.19
C SER A 163 -14.32 6.13 12.68
N SER A 164 -14.01 7.13 13.51
CA SER A 164 -14.10 8.54 13.14
C SER A 164 -13.00 8.90 12.14
N LYS A 165 -11.75 8.51 12.45
CA LYS A 165 -10.58 8.76 11.61
C LYS A 165 -10.67 8.07 10.27
N ILE A 166 -11.12 6.81 10.24
CA ILE A 166 -11.23 6.09 8.97
C ILE A 166 -12.36 6.63 8.09
N THR A 167 -13.48 7.05 8.68
CA THR A 167 -14.59 7.66 7.94
C THR A 167 -14.19 9.00 7.33
N ASP A 168 -13.54 9.86 8.12
CA ASP A 168 -12.97 11.14 7.66
C ASP A 168 -11.93 10.91 6.54
N PHE A 169 -11.01 9.96 6.73
CA PHE A 169 -10.02 9.62 5.71
C PHE A 169 -10.66 9.17 4.39
N ILE A 170 -11.71 8.33 4.45
CA ILE A 170 -12.45 7.89 3.26
C ILE A 170 -13.16 9.06 2.58
N SER A 171 -13.74 10.01 3.32
CA SER A 171 -14.35 11.22 2.73
C SER A 171 -13.32 12.02 1.96
N LYS A 172 -12.17 12.28 2.59
CA LYS A 172 -11.05 13.01 1.96
C LYS A 172 -10.51 12.31 0.73
N LEU A 173 -10.46 10.97 0.71
CA LEU A 173 -10.08 10.20 -0.48
C LEU A 173 -11.07 10.41 -1.64
N CYS A 174 -12.37 10.55 -1.37
CA CYS A 174 -13.38 10.82 -2.40
C CYS A 174 -13.29 12.25 -2.96
N GLU A 175 -12.90 13.20 -2.10
CA GLU A 175 -12.77 14.63 -2.40
C GLU A 175 -11.42 14.99 -3.02
N ALA A 176 -10.40 14.13 -2.88
CA ALA A 176 -9.07 14.37 -3.41
C ALA A 176 -9.10 14.61 -4.93
N ASP A 177 -8.38 15.63 -5.38
CA ASP A 177 -8.24 15.96 -6.80
C ASP A 177 -7.06 15.19 -7.41
N GLU A 178 -7.32 14.32 -8.39
CA GLU A 178 -6.26 13.64 -9.15
C GLU A 178 -5.51 14.57 -10.12
N ASN A 179 -5.95 15.81 -10.35
CA ASN A 179 -5.31 16.75 -11.28
C ASN A 179 -4.29 17.68 -10.60
N GLN A 180 -4.15 17.60 -9.27
CA GLN A 180 -3.14 18.36 -8.54
C GLN A 180 -1.73 17.77 -8.73
N ASP A 181 -0.71 18.53 -8.35
CA ASP A 181 0.68 18.08 -8.37
C ASP A 181 0.86 16.81 -7.51
N GLU A 182 1.61 15.84 -8.04
CA GLU A 182 1.90 14.61 -7.32
C GLU A 182 3.06 14.79 -6.32
N PRO A 183 3.01 14.15 -5.14
CA PRO A 183 1.98 13.21 -4.69
C PRO A 183 0.69 13.88 -4.17
N VAL A 184 -0.44 13.23 -4.43
CA VAL A 184 -1.72 13.57 -3.81
C VAL A 184 -1.68 13.21 -2.33
N CYS A 185 -1.71 14.24 -1.47
CA CYS A 185 -1.58 14.11 -0.03
C CYS A 185 -2.96 14.05 0.65
N VAL A 186 -3.24 12.99 1.40
CA VAL A 186 -4.51 12.80 2.12
C VAL A 186 -4.24 12.55 3.60
N SER A 187 -4.86 13.34 4.49
CA SER A 187 -4.62 13.27 5.94
C SER A 187 -5.47 12.21 6.64
N ILE A 188 -4.87 11.50 7.58
CA ILE A 188 -5.53 10.58 8.52
C ILE A 188 -5.01 10.84 9.95
N GLY A 189 -5.87 11.40 10.80
CA GLY A 189 -5.43 11.89 12.12
C GLY A 189 -4.32 12.94 11.99
N LEU A 190 -3.17 12.69 12.61
CA LEU A 190 -1.98 13.55 12.54
C LEU A 190 -0.94 13.08 11.51
N LYS A 191 -1.31 12.14 10.64
CA LYS A 191 -0.44 11.59 9.60
C LYS A 191 -0.98 11.93 8.22
N THR A 192 -0.11 11.88 7.22
CA THR A 192 -0.44 12.07 5.82
C THR A 192 -0.08 10.82 5.04
N ILE A 193 -0.98 10.35 4.19
CA ILE A 193 -0.75 9.31 3.21
C ILE A 193 -0.63 9.96 1.84
N ASN A 194 0.40 9.57 1.11
CA ASN A 194 0.74 10.09 -0.20
C ASN A 194 0.33 9.06 -1.26
N PHE A 195 -0.34 9.54 -2.30
CA PHE A 195 -0.80 8.72 -3.41
C PHE A 195 -0.33 9.28 -4.75
N THR A 196 -0.31 8.42 -5.75
CA THR A 196 -0.21 8.89 -7.14
C THR A 196 -1.61 9.29 -7.63
N ALA A 197 -1.69 10.14 -8.65
CA ALA A 197 -2.96 10.56 -9.24
C ALA A 197 -3.75 9.37 -9.77
N THR A 198 -3.08 8.41 -10.43
CA THR A 198 -3.72 7.18 -10.92
C THR A 198 -4.37 6.41 -9.78
N HIS A 199 -3.65 6.19 -8.67
CA HIS A 199 -4.20 5.42 -7.55
C HIS A 199 -5.40 6.13 -6.90
N ILE A 200 -5.36 7.46 -6.76
CA ILE A 200 -6.51 8.25 -6.28
C ILE A 200 -7.70 8.12 -7.23
N ALA A 201 -7.50 8.30 -8.54
CA ALA A 201 -8.57 8.21 -9.52
C ALA A 201 -9.26 6.83 -9.48
N GLU A 202 -8.49 5.75 -9.32
CA GLU A 202 -9.04 4.40 -9.18
C GLU A 202 -9.83 4.22 -7.89
N ILE A 203 -9.32 4.71 -6.75
CA ILE A 203 -10.02 4.66 -5.46
C ILE A 203 -11.35 5.43 -5.53
N ARG A 204 -11.33 6.65 -6.10
CA ARG A 204 -12.54 7.48 -6.27
C ARG A 204 -13.59 6.77 -7.10
N GLU A 205 -13.18 6.14 -8.20
CA GLU A 205 -14.07 5.40 -9.07
C GLU A 205 -14.70 4.19 -8.36
N ILE A 206 -13.90 3.43 -7.60
CA ILE A 206 -14.42 2.34 -6.76
C ILE A 206 -15.44 2.85 -5.74
N LYS A 207 -15.21 4.02 -5.14
CA LYS A 207 -16.16 4.61 -4.17
C LYS A 207 -17.45 5.08 -4.84
N ARG A 208 -17.36 5.64 -6.05
CA ARG A 208 -18.52 5.99 -6.89
C ARG A 208 -19.37 4.74 -7.19
N LEU A 209 -18.75 3.65 -7.63
CA LEU A 209 -19.43 2.38 -7.93
C LEU A 209 -20.07 1.75 -6.68
N ASN A 210 -19.39 1.82 -5.53
CA ASN A 210 -19.96 1.39 -4.26
C ASN A 210 -21.23 2.19 -3.90
N ALA A 211 -21.23 3.51 -4.10
CA ALA A 211 -22.41 4.35 -3.86
C ALA A 211 -23.58 3.97 -4.78
N LEU A 212 -23.31 3.80 -6.08
CA LEU A 212 -24.33 3.39 -7.06
C LEU A 212 -24.93 2.01 -6.76
N SER A 213 -24.11 1.05 -6.32
CA SER A 213 -24.59 -0.29 -5.97
C SER A 213 -25.58 -0.29 -4.80
N LYS A 214 -25.41 0.62 -3.81
CA LYS A 214 -26.33 0.74 -2.67
C LYS A 214 -27.72 1.21 -3.09
N VAL A 215 -27.79 2.22 -3.98
CA VAL A 215 -29.06 2.76 -4.49
C VAL A 215 -29.87 1.69 -5.23
N ASN A 216 -29.19 0.83 -6.00
CA ASN A 216 -29.84 -0.25 -6.74
C ASN A 216 -30.35 -1.39 -5.85
N ASP A 217 -29.73 -1.62 -4.68
CA ASP A 217 -30.20 -2.62 -3.71
C ASP A 217 -31.43 -2.11 -2.93
N GLU A 218 -31.45 -0.81 -2.58
CA GLU A 218 -32.58 -0.17 -1.87
C GLU A 218 -33.84 -0.09 -2.73
N THR A 219 -33.70 0.30 -4.00
CA THR A 219 -34.83 0.39 -4.95
C THR A 219 -35.48 -0.94 -5.29
N LYS A 220 -34.73 -2.05 -5.28
CA LYS A 220 -35.27 -3.41 -5.45
C LYS A 220 -36.02 -3.92 -4.22
N THR A 221 -35.68 -3.41 -3.03
CA THR A 221 -36.31 -3.83 -1.78
C THR A 221 -37.67 -3.16 -1.60
N THR A 222 -37.84 -1.93 -2.08
CA THR A 222 -39.11 -1.18 -2.05
C THR A 222 -40.12 -1.56 -3.13
N SER A 223 -39.74 -2.36 -4.13
CA SER A 223 -40.63 -2.82 -5.21
C SER A 223 -41.29 -4.18 -4.93
N HIS A 224 -41.11 -4.73 -3.73
CA HIS A 224 -41.67 -6.02 -3.30
C HIS A 224 -42.57 -5.92 -2.05
N GLU A 225 -42.97 -4.70 -1.66
CA GLU A 225 -44.06 -4.44 -0.70
C GLU A 225 -45.29 -3.91 -1.44
#